data_AF-A0A962ADA5-F1
#
_entry.id   AF-A0A962ADA5-F1
#
_cell.length_a   1.000
_cell.length_b   1.000
_cell.length_c   1.000
_cell.angle_alpha   90.00
_cell.angle_beta   90.00
_cell.angle_gamma   90.00
#
_symmetry.space_group_name_H-M   'P 1'
#
loop_
_entity.id
_entity.type
_entity.pdbx_description
1 polymer ?
#
loop_
_entity_poly.entity_id
_entity_poly.type
_entity_poly.pdbx_seq_one_letter_code
_entity_poly.pdbx_strand_id
1 'polypeptide(L)' 'MGKALIAILLGVLLVGAPIFALRPVCQPLSDKDLKSFTTPIEHRTDKDFWVQIFQKRGDRWLHCKTWISRQFFF' A
#
# COMPACT_ATOMS: atom_id res chain seq x y z
N MET A 1 2.25 -5.17 -38.05
CA MET A 1 1.35 -5.12 -36.87
C MET A 1 1.96 -5.67 -35.58
N GLY A 2 2.72 -6.79 -35.58
CA GLY A 2 3.20 -7.42 -34.34
C GLY A 2 4.17 -6.59 -33.47
N LYS A 3 5.13 -5.86 -34.07
CA LYS A 3 6.16 -5.13 -33.31
C LYS A 3 5.60 -3.97 -32.47
N ALA A 4 4.61 -3.24 -33.00
CA ALA A 4 3.97 -2.14 -32.29
C ALA A 4 3.12 -2.65 -31.11
N LEU A 5 2.39 -3.76 -31.30
CA LEU A 5 1.62 -4.40 -30.23
C LEU A 5 2.55 -4.88 -29.10
N ILE A 6 3.66 -5.52 -29.45
CA ILE A 6 4.66 -5.98 -28.48
C ILE A 6 5.25 -4.80 -27.69
N ALA A 7 5.59 -3.70 -28.37
CA ALA A 7 6.12 -2.51 -27.70
C ALA A 7 5.11 -1.90 -26.73
N ILE A 8 3.83 -1.84 -27.09
CA ILE A 8 2.75 -1.35 -26.21
C ILE A 8 2.60 -2.27 -25.00
N LEU A 9 2.55 -3.59 -25.21
CA LEU A 9 2.44 -4.57 -24.11
C LEU A 9 3.64 -4.49 -23.16
N LEU A 10 4.85 -4.37 -23.69
CA LEU A 10 6.06 -4.14 -22.88
C LEU A 10 5.98 -2.83 -22.10
N GLY A 11 5.52 -1.74 -22.71
CA GLY A 11 5.33 -0.46 -22.02
C GLY A 11 4.34 -0.57 -20.87
N VAL A 12 3.19 -1.22 -21.09
CA VAL A 12 2.18 -1.46 -20.05
C VAL A 12 2.72 -2.35 -18.93
N LEU A 13 3.48 -3.40 -19.29
CA LEU A 13 4.06 -4.31 -18.29
C LEU A 13 5.15 -3.61 -17.46
N LEU A 14 6.02 -2.81 -18.09
CA LEU A 14 7.15 -2.17 -17.41
C LEU A 14 6.75 -0.94 -16.60
N VAL A 15 5.65 -0.27 -16.96
CA VAL A 15 5.22 0.98 -16.28
C VAL A 15 3.89 0.80 -15.57
N GLY A 16 2.88 0.26 -16.26
CA GLY A 16 1.54 0.08 -15.72
C GLY A 16 1.49 -0.91 -14.56
N ALA A 17 2.17 -2.07 -14.68
CA ALA A 17 2.15 -3.08 -13.62
C ALA A 17 2.83 -2.59 -12.33
N PRO A 18 4.03 -1.96 -12.35
CA PRO A 18 4.61 -1.37 -11.14
C PRO A 18 3.71 -0.30 -10.53
N ILE A 19 3.18 0.66 -11.31
CA ILE A 19 2.30 1.71 -10.78
C ILE A 19 1.09 1.11 -10.07
N PHE A 20 0.47 0.09 -10.65
CA PHE A 20 -0.66 -0.60 -10.05
C PHE A 20 -0.28 -1.36 -8.77
N ALA A 21 0.84 -2.10 -8.78
CA ALA A 21 1.31 -2.88 -7.64
C ALA A 21 1.68 -1.98 -6.44
N LEU A 22 2.25 -0.81 -6.75
CA LEU A 22 2.74 0.18 -5.81
C LEU A 22 1.65 1.11 -5.27
N ARG A 23 0.44 1.11 -5.83
CA ARG A 23 -0.65 1.98 -5.35
C ARG A 23 -0.94 1.73 -3.86
N PRO A 24 -1.12 2.79 -3.05
CA PRO A 24 -1.45 2.64 -1.64
C PRO A 24 -2.89 2.18 -1.45
N VAL A 25 -3.11 1.20 -0.57
CA VAL A 25 -4.41 0.68 -0.17
C VAL A 25 -4.53 0.77 1.35
N CYS A 26 -5.46 1.63 1.80
CA CYS A 26 -5.70 1.89 3.21
C CYS A 26 -6.97 1.21 3.69
N GLN A 27 -6.93 0.57 4.86
CA GLN A 27 -8.09 0.01 5.54
C GLN A 27 -8.19 0.59 6.95
N PRO A 28 -9.40 0.80 7.48
CA PRO A 28 -9.57 1.25 8.85
C PRO A 28 -9.08 0.18 9.83
N LEU A 29 -8.36 0.62 10.86
CA LEU A 29 -8.04 -0.20 12.02
C LEU A 29 -9.24 -0.21 12.96
N SER A 30 -9.56 -1.37 13.52
CA SER A 30 -10.57 -1.46 14.57
C SER A 30 -9.97 -1.04 15.92
N ASP A 31 -10.83 -0.64 16.87
CA ASP A 31 -10.39 -0.29 18.22
C ASP A 31 -9.69 -1.46 18.95
N LYS A 32 -10.01 -2.70 18.57
CA LYS A 32 -9.34 -3.90 19.09
C LYS A 32 -7.92 -3.99 18.56
N ASP A 33 -7.71 -3.72 17.28
CA ASP A 33 -6.38 -3.74 16.65
C ASP A 33 -5.50 -2.64 17.25
N LEU A 34 -6.07 -1.46 17.49
CA LEU A 34 -5.36 -0.35 18.13
C LEU A 34 -4.81 -0.69 19.51
N LYS A 35 -5.54 -1.51 20.28
CA LYS A 35 -5.11 -1.98 21.61
C LYS A 35 -4.07 -3.10 21.55
N SER A 36 -3.85 -3.71 20.39
CA SER A 36 -2.88 -4.80 20.24
C SER A 36 -1.43 -4.30 20.06
N PHE A 37 -1.24 -3.01 19.76
CA PHE A 37 0.09 -2.44 19.60
C PHE A 37 0.77 -2.18 20.94
N THR A 38 1.98 -2.73 21.11
CA THR A 38 2.83 -2.47 22.28
C THR A 38 3.28 -1.00 22.35
N THR A 39 3.57 -0.40 21.19
CA THR A 39 3.91 1.03 21.06
C THR A 39 2.67 1.79 20.59
N PRO A 40 2.31 2.93 21.22
CA PRO A 40 1.19 3.74 20.76
C PRO A 40 1.34 4.10 19.27
N ILE A 41 0.26 3.92 18.52
CA ILE A 41 0.24 4.08 17.07
C ILE A 41 0.64 5.49 16.63
N GLU A 42 0.39 6.49 17.48
CA GLU A 42 0.77 7.90 17.28
C GLU A 42 2.28 8.09 17.14
N HIS A 43 3.08 7.23 17.76
CA HIS A 43 4.54 7.30 17.74
C HIS A 43 5.17 6.37 16.71
N ARG A 44 4.36 5.60 15.98
CA ARG A 44 4.84 4.68 14.96
C ARG A 44 5.16 5.41 13.66
N THR A 45 6.37 5.20 13.16
CA THR A 45 6.87 5.82 11.93
C THR A 45 7.17 4.79 10.84
N ASP A 46 6.58 3.60 10.94
CA ASP A 46 6.79 2.51 9.98
C ASP A 46 6.38 2.93 8.56
N LYS A 47 7.15 2.46 7.57
CA LYS A 47 6.91 2.73 6.15
C LYS A 47 6.87 1.43 5.35
N ASP A 48 5.97 1.39 4.38
CA ASP A 48 5.91 0.37 3.33
C ASP A 48 6.29 1.03 2.00
N PHE A 49 7.50 0.72 1.52
CA PHE A 49 8.19 1.46 0.46
C PHE A 49 8.27 2.97 0.75
N TRP A 50 7.40 3.79 0.15
CA TRP A 50 7.30 5.25 0.43
C TRP A 50 6.02 5.63 1.18
N VAL A 51 5.13 4.68 1.48
CA VAL A 51 3.84 4.91 2.12
C VAL A 51 3.99 4.78 3.63
N GLN A 52 3.54 5.79 4.39
CA GLN A 52 3.46 5.67 5.84
C GLN A 52 2.38 4.66 6.22
N ILE A 53 2.74 3.66 7.04
CA ILE A 53 1.87 2.51 7.30
C ILE A 53 0.66 2.90 8.13
N PHE A 54 0.87 3.67 9.20
CA PHE A 54 -0.19 4.14 10.07
C PHE A 54 -0.48 5.60 9.79
N GLN A 55 -1.70 5.90 9.35
CA GLN A 55 -2.13 7.26 9.04
C GLN A 55 -3.44 7.57 9.75
N LYS A 56 -3.52 8.73 10.40
CA LYS A 56 -4.76 9.23 10.98
C LYS A 56 -5.53 10.05 9.95
N ARG A 57 -6.78 9.67 9.68
CA ARG A 57 -7.71 10.44 8.82
C ARG A 57 -9.00 10.71 9.58
N GLY A 58 -9.18 11.97 9.98
CA GLY A 58 -10.22 12.35 10.94
C GLY A 58 -10.02 11.61 12.27
N ASP A 59 -11.09 10.98 12.76
CA ASP A 59 -11.07 10.25 14.03
C ASP A 59 -10.65 8.78 13.89
N ARG A 60 -10.25 8.34 12.69
CA ARG A 60 -9.90 6.94 12.43
C ARG A 60 -8.44 6.78 12.05
N TRP A 61 -7.82 5.75 12.61
CA TRP A 61 -6.53 5.25 12.18
C TRP A 61 -6.71 4.28 11.02
N LEU A 62 -5.88 4.45 9.99
CA LEU A 62 -5.84 3.59 8.82
C LEU A 62 -4.50 2.86 8.76
N HIS A 63 -4.56 1.60 8.38
CA HIS A 63 -3.41 0.79 8.00
C HIS A 63 -3.26 0.82 6.46
N CYS A 64 -2.28 1.56 5.98
CA CYS A 64 -1.95 1.77 4.58
C CYS A 64 -0.74 0.93 4.19
N LYS A 65 -0.88 0.10 3.17
CA LYS A 65 0.22 -0.65 2.54
C LYS A 65 0.04 -0.55 1.02
N THR A 66 1.09 -0.71 0.26
CA THR A 66 1.00 -0.92 -1.19
C THR A 66 0.13 -2.14 -1.49
N TRP A 67 -0.54 -2.16 -2.64
CA TRP A 67 -1.39 -3.29 -3.04
C TRP A 67 -0.60 -4.60 -3.01
N ILE A 68 0.65 -4.58 -3.49
CA ILE A 68 1.54 -5.75 -3.48
C ILE A 68 1.87 -6.20 -2.06
N SER A 69 2.26 -5.30 -1.16
CA SER A 69 2.58 -5.67 0.23
C SER A 69 1.38 -6.32 0.94
N ARG A 70 0.15 -5.90 0.63
CA ARG A 70 -1.06 -6.56 1.19
C ARG A 70 -1.28 -7.98 0.70
N GLN A 71 -0.86 -8.33 -0.52
CA GLN A 71 -1.04 -9.70 -1.03
C GLN A 71 -0.03 -10.68 -0.40
N PHE A 72 1.17 -10.18 -0.08
CA PHE A 72 2.26 -11.02 0.41
C PHE A 72 2.51 -10.93 1.91
N PHE A 73 2.06 -9.86 2.59
CA PHE A 73 2.34 -9.60 4.00
C PHE A 73 1.10 -9.05 4.74
N PHE A 74 0.50 -9.89 5.59
CA PHE A 74 -0.61 -9.51 6.48
C PHE A 74 -0.12 -8.69 7.67
#